data_AF-A0A6C1QNX7-F1
#
_entry.id   AF-A0A6C1QNX7-F1
#
_cell.length_a   1.000
_cell.length_b   1.000
_cell.length_c   1.000
_cell.angle_alpha   90.00
_cell.angle_beta   90.00
_cell.angle_gamma   90.00
#
_symmetry.space_group_name_H-M   'P 1'
#
loop_
_entity.id
_entity.type
_entity.pdbx_description
1 polymer ?
#
loop_
_entity_poly.entity_id
_entity_poly.type
_entity_poly.pdbx_seq_one_letter_code
_entity_poly.pdbx_strand_id
1 'polypeptide(L)' 'PVFRTGIEYRISDPLYIRGGIGTNPTTNAFGFGLELGNLNLDIATSFHHVLGYSPQLSFIYHFK' A
#
# COMPACT_ATOMS: atom_id res chain seq x y z
N PRO A 1 -3.38 -19.51 -12.75
CA PRO A 1 -4.29 -18.36 -12.46
C PRO A 1 -3.66 -17.53 -11.35
N VAL A 2 -3.72 -16.20 -11.43
CA VAL A 2 -3.15 -15.28 -10.43
C VAL A 2 -4.31 -14.74 -9.60
N PHE A 3 -4.34 -15.05 -8.30
CA PHE A 3 -5.34 -14.50 -7.39
C PHE A 3 -4.71 -13.35 -6.61
N ARG A 4 -5.33 -12.18 -6.61
CA ARG A 4 -4.89 -11.02 -5.82
C ARG A 4 -6.04 -10.55 -4.98
N THR A 5 -5.83 -10.44 -3.68
CA THR A 5 -6.81 -9.91 -2.74
C THR A 5 -6.12 -8.94 -1.80
N GLY A 6 -6.86 -7.97 -1.31
CA GLY A 6 -6.37 -6.99 -0.36
C GLY A 6 -7.50 -6.39 0.46
N ILE A 7 -7.13 -5.90 1.62
CA ILE A 7 -7.99 -5.24 2.58
C ILE A 7 -7.38 -3.86 2.85
N GLU A 8 -8.24 -2.85 2.80
CA GLU A 8 -7.93 -1.51 3.25
C GLU A 8 -8.78 -1.20 4.48
N TYR A 9 -8.13 -0.68 5.52
CA TYR A 9 -8.79 -0.28 6.75
C TYR A 9 -8.40 1.16 7.11
N ARG A 10 -9.41 2.03 7.18
CA ARG A 10 -9.25 3.42 7.57
C ARG A 10 -9.44 3.54 9.08
N ILE A 11 -8.36 3.84 9.78
CA ILE A 11 -8.36 3.97 11.25
C ILE A 11 -8.97 5.32 11.65
N SER A 12 -8.66 6.38 10.90
CA SER A 12 -9.15 7.74 11.10
C SER A 12 -9.13 8.50 9.78
N ASP A 13 -9.79 9.66 9.68
CA ASP A 13 -9.77 10.48 8.47
C ASP A 13 -8.36 10.65 7.87
N PRO A 14 -7.30 10.96 8.66
CA PRO A 14 -5.96 11.11 8.12
C PRO A 14 -5.14 9.82 8.02
N LEU A 15 -5.62 8.64 8.42
CA LEU A 15 -4.79 7.42 8.50
C LEU A 15 -5.53 6.18 7.99
N TYR A 16 -4.93 5.50 7.03
CA TYR A 16 -5.38 4.19 6.55
C TYR A 16 -4.21 3.22 6.43
N ILE A 17 -4.54 1.94 6.58
CA ILE A 17 -3.62 0.81 6.42
C ILE A 17 -4.15 -0.14 5.34
N ARG A 18 -3.22 -0.78 4.63
CA ARG A 18 -3.48 -1.64 3.47
C ARG A 18 -2.70 -2.92 3.62
N GLY A 19 -3.35 -4.05 3.40
CA GLY A 19 -2.71 -5.36 3.33
C GLY A 19 -3.20 -6.11 2.10
N GLY A 20 -2.30 -6.78 1.39
CA GLY A 20 -2.65 -7.55 0.20
C GLY A 20 -1.81 -8.80 0.06
N ILE A 21 -2.39 -9.83 -0.56
CA ILE A 21 -1.69 -11.05 -0.94
C ILE A 21 -2.00 -11.38 -2.40
N GLY A 22 -0.99 -11.83 -3.12
CA GLY A 22 -1.06 -12.33 -4.49
C GLY A 22 -0.57 -13.77 -4.57
N THR A 23 -1.18 -14.61 -5.40
CA THR A 23 -0.72 -15.98 -5.66
C THR A 23 -0.08 -16.10 -7.04
N ASN A 24 0.98 -16.92 -7.10
CA ASN A 24 1.71 -17.29 -8.32
C ASN A 24 2.31 -16.13 -9.13
N PRO A 25 3.48 -15.59 -8.73
CA PRO A 25 4.26 -15.94 -7.53
C PRO A 25 3.64 -15.36 -6.25
N THR A 26 3.84 -16.02 -5.11
CA THR A 26 3.33 -15.52 -3.83
C THR A 26 3.95 -14.16 -3.54
N THR A 27 3.11 -13.14 -3.46
CA THR A 27 3.49 -11.76 -3.13
C THR A 27 2.67 -11.28 -1.94
N ASN A 28 3.33 -10.63 -0.99
CA ASN A 28 2.67 -9.99 0.14
C ASN A 28 2.85 -8.49 -0.01
N ALA A 29 1.83 -7.71 0.23
CA ALA A 29 1.88 -6.26 0.20
C ALA A 29 1.36 -5.72 1.53
N PHE A 30 2.07 -4.74 2.07
CA PHE A 30 1.65 -4.01 3.26
C PHE A 30 1.89 -2.53 3.01
N GLY A 31 1.00 -1.67 3.47
CA GLY A 31 1.20 -0.23 3.38
C GLY A 31 0.33 0.53 4.36
N PHE A 32 0.67 1.79 4.56
CA PHE A 32 -0.14 2.74 5.27
C PHE A 32 -0.04 4.08 4.56
N GLY A 33 -1.10 4.87 4.64
CA GLY A 33 -1.12 6.20 4.09
C GLY A 33 -1.69 7.22 5.05
N LEU A 34 -1.25 8.45 4.86
CA LEU A 34 -1.59 9.61 5.63
C LEU A 34 -2.21 10.67 4.73
N GLU A 35 -3.47 11.03 4.99
CA GLU A 35 -4.22 12.07 4.28
C GLU A 35 -4.29 13.34 5.13
N LEU A 36 -3.40 14.30 4.84
CA LEU A 36 -3.29 15.60 5.53
C LEU A 36 -3.89 16.70 4.64
N GLY A 37 -5.20 16.64 4.43
CA GLY A 37 -5.96 17.63 3.65
C GLY A 37 -5.59 17.65 2.17
N ASN A 38 -4.65 18.52 1.79
CA ASN A 38 -4.16 18.63 0.42
C ASN A 38 -2.92 17.77 0.16
N LEU A 39 -2.36 17.12 1.18
CA LEU A 39 -1.13 16.36 1.10
C LEU A 39 -1.39 14.91 1.49
N ASN A 40 -1.16 13.98 0.57
CA ASN A 40 -1.29 12.55 0.81
C ASN A 40 0.08 11.89 0.76
N LEU A 41 0.43 11.19 1.82
CA LEU A 41 1.66 10.42 1.94
C LEU A 41 1.29 8.94 1.93
N ASP A 42 1.89 8.15 1.06
CA ASP A 42 1.66 6.71 0.99
C ASP A 42 2.99 5.98 1.14
N ILE A 43 3.07 5.09 2.13
CA ILE A 43 4.20 4.19 2.30
C ILE A 43 3.69 2.76 2.10
N ALA A 44 4.27 2.06 1.15
CA ALA A 44 3.95 0.67 0.88
C ALA A 44 5.24 -0.16 0.75
N THR A 45 5.14 -1.43 1.02
CA THR A 45 6.17 -2.40 0.77
C THR A 45 5.51 -3.64 0.18
N SER A 46 6.10 -4.14 -0.89
CA SER A 46 5.72 -5.43 -1.43
C SER A 46 6.89 -6.40 -1.30
N PHE A 47 6.58 -7.60 -0.86
CA PHE A 47 7.51 -8.70 -0.75
C PHE A 47 7.17 -9.72 -1.83
N HIS A 48 8.16 -10.03 -2.66
CA HIS A 48 8.06 -11.06 -3.68
C HIS A 48 9.09 -12.15 -3.39
N HIS A 49 8.66 -13.41 -3.41
CA HIS A 49 9.52 -14.56 -3.06
C HIS A 49 10.87 -14.66 -3.83
N VAL A 50 10.96 -14.09 -5.05
CA VAL A 50 12.16 -14.15 -5.89
C VAL A 50 12.90 -12.80 -5.92
N LEU A 51 12.17 -11.69 -6.13
CA LEU A 51 12.74 -10.35 -6.24
C LEU A 51 13.10 -9.73 -4.88
N GLY A 52 12.54 -10.24 -3.77
CA GLY A 52 12.74 -9.70 -2.43
C GLY A 52 11.80 -8.55 -2.09
N TYR A 53 12.29 -7.60 -1.29
CA TYR A 53 11.52 -6.45 -0.81
C TYR A 53 11.56 -5.31 -1.82
N SER A 54 10.40 -4.72 -2.09
CA SER A 54 10.21 -3.56 -2.95
C SER A 54 9.43 -2.50 -2.16
N PRO A 55 10.14 -1.63 -1.38
CA PRO A 55 9.53 -0.51 -0.71
C PRO A 55 9.13 0.58 -1.72
N GLN A 56 8.06 1.29 -1.42
CA GLN A 56 7.51 2.37 -2.22
C GLN A 56 7.10 3.50 -1.29
N LEU A 57 7.51 4.71 -1.65
CA LEU A 57 7.09 5.95 -1.03
C LEU A 57 6.42 6.80 -2.11
N SER A 58 5.21 7.28 -1.84
CA SER A 58 4.45 8.15 -2.72
C SER A 58 4.07 9.41 -1.98
N PHE A 59 4.22 10.54 -2.66
CA PHE A 59 3.89 11.86 -2.16
C PHE A 59 2.97 12.51 -3.18
N ILE A 60 1.77 12.87 -2.75
CA ILE A 60 0.75 13.44 -3.62
C ILE A 60 0.33 14.77 -2.99
N TYR A 61 0.36 15.83 -3.80
CA TYR A 61 -0.12 17.14 -3.39
C TYR A 61 -1.27 17.56 -4.32
N HIS A 62 -2.45 17.77 -3.75
CA HIS A 62 -3.64 18.22 -4.45
C HIS A 62 -3.62 19.75 -4.52
N PHE A 63 -3.35 20.29 -5.70
CA PHE A 63 -3.54 21.70 -6.00
C PHE A 63 -5.03 21.98 -6.13
N LYS A 64 -5.50 23.04 -5.47
CA LYS A 64 -6.88 23.52 -5.53
C LYS A 64 -7.06 24.52 -6.67
#